data_AF-A0A379ACB4-F1
#
_entry.id   AF-A0A379ACB4-F1
#
_cell.length_a   1.000
_cell.length_b   1.000
_cell.length_c   1.000
_cell.angle_alpha   90.00
_cell.angle_beta   90.00
_cell.angle_gamma   90.00
#
_symmetry.space_group_name_H-M   'P 1'
#
loop_
_entity.id
_entity.type
_entity.pdbx_description
1 polymer ?
#
loop_
_entity_poly.entity_id
_entity_poly.type
_entity_poly.pdbx_seq_one_letter_code
_entity_poly.pdbx_strand_id
1 'polypeptide(L)' 'MFHVYHSNQLDVLKILAAAVIKHDPLDDPFASEMVLVQSPGMGAVAADGAGANLWYCC' A
#
# COMPACT_ATOMS: atom_id res chain seq x y z
N MET A 1 -6.44 -11.45 8.93
CA MET A 1 -5.40 -11.53 9.99
C MET A 1 -4.52 -10.29 9.88
N PHE A 2 -4.02 -9.73 10.99
CA PHE A 2 -3.15 -8.55 10.95
C PHE A 2 -1.67 -8.94 10.82
N HIS A 3 -0.97 -8.43 9.81
CA HIS A 3 0.44 -8.70 9.54
C HIS A 3 1.29 -7.44 9.68
N VAL A 4 2.40 -7.53 10.39
CA VAL A 4 3.38 -6.44 10.51
C VAL A 4 4.63 -6.83 9.75
N TYR A 5 4.97 -6.06 8.72
CA TYR A 5 6.20 -6.23 7.94
C TYR A 5 7.20 -5.16 8.32
N HIS A 6 8.45 -5.56 8.57
CA HIS A 6 9.55 -4.65 8.88
C HIS A 6 10.67 -4.79 7.85
N SER A 7 11.12 -3.67 7.32
CA SER A 7 12.30 -3.56 6.47
C SER A 7 12.91 -2.17 6.66
N ASN A 8 14.23 -2.09 6.59
CA ASN A 8 14.95 -0.82 6.58
C ASN A 8 14.94 -0.16 5.19
N GLN A 9 14.55 -0.90 4.15
CA GLN A 9 14.45 -0.41 2.77
C GLN A 9 12.98 -0.31 2.38
N LEU A 10 12.56 0.90 2.04
CA LEU A 10 11.18 1.20 1.71
C LEU A 10 10.76 0.50 0.39
N ASP A 11 11.65 0.40 -0.59
CA ASP A 11 11.39 -0.32 -1.85
C ASP A 11 11.03 -1.79 -1.63
N VAL A 12 11.61 -2.45 -0.62
CA VAL A 12 11.26 -3.84 -0.28
C VAL A 12 9.82 -3.93 0.23
N LEU A 13 9.41 -2.99 1.08
CA LEU A 13 8.03 -2.93 1.60
C LEU A 13 7.02 -2.66 0.47
N LYS A 14 7.37 -1.82 -0.52
CA LYS A 14 6.54 -1.58 -1.70
C LYS A 14 6.34 -2.83 -2.53
N ILE A 15 7.43 -3.54 -2.84
CA ILE A 15 7.38 -4.77 -3.64
C ILE A 15 6.54 -5.81 -2.90
N LEU A 16 6.72 -5.93 -1.59
CA LEU A 16 5.96 -6.85 -0.76
C LEU A 16 4.46 -6.51 -0.75
N ALA A 17 4.11 -5.23 -0.57
CA ALA A 17 2.72 -4.79 -0.62
C ALA A 17 2.07 -5.11 -1.98
N ALA A 18 2.76 -4.83 -3.09
CA ALA A 18 2.28 -5.18 -4.42
C ALA A 18 2.14 -6.69 -4.63
N ALA A 19 3.03 -7.50 -4.03
CA ALA A 19 2.93 -8.95 -4.08
C ALA A 19 1.73 -9.49 -3.28
N VAL A 20 1.44 -8.91 -2.11
CA VAL A 20 0.27 -9.26 -1.30
C VAL A 20 -1.02 -8.93 -2.04
N ILE A 21 -1.15 -7.73 -2.60
CA ILE A 21 -2.32 -7.30 -3.39
C ILE A 21 -2.55 -8.23 -4.60
N LYS A 22 -1.47 -8.63 -5.30
CA LYS A 22 -1.59 -9.56 -6.44
C LYS A 22 -1.99 -10.98 -6.03
N HIS A 23 -1.58 -11.40 -4.84
CA HIS A 23 -1.87 -12.74 -4.34
C HIS A 23 -3.31 -12.84 -3.81
N ASP A 24 -3.83 -11.77 -3.22
CA ASP A 24 -5.17 -11.70 -2.66
C ASP A 24 -5.88 -10.42 -3.13
N PRO A 25 -6.36 -10.40 -4.39
CA PRO A 25 -6.99 -9.22 -4.97
C PRO A 25 -8.38 -8.97 -4.35
N LEU A 26 -8.81 -7.72 -4.38
CA LEU A 26 -10.18 -7.33 -3.99
C LEU A 26 -11.24 -8.05 -4.85
N ASP A 27 -12.35 -8.43 -4.22
CA ASP A 27 -13.49 -9.08 -4.89
C ASP A 27 -14.15 -8.19 -5.96
N ASP A 28 -14.13 -6.86 -5.76
CA ASP A 28 -14.63 -5.88 -6.72
C ASP A 28 -13.47 -5.27 -7.52
N PRO A 29 -13.41 -5.45 -8.85
CA PRO A 29 -12.34 -4.90 -9.68
C PRO A 29 -12.37 -3.36 -9.77
N PHE A 30 -13.45 -2.71 -9.33
CA PHE A 30 -13.53 -1.24 -9.25
C PHE A 30 -13.21 -0.69 -7.85
N ALA A 31 -13.07 -1.56 -6.85
CA ALA A 31 -12.61 -1.15 -5.54
C ALA A 31 -11.12 -0.82 -5.60
N SER A 32 -10.76 0.37 -5.14
CA SER A 32 -9.35 0.76 -5.03
C SER A 32 -8.76 0.26 -3.71
N GLU A 33 -7.51 -0.18 -3.77
CA GLU A 33 -6.71 -0.51 -2.59
C GLU A 33 -6.62 0.70 -1.65
N MET A 34 -6.77 0.47 -0.34
CA MET A 34 -6.66 1.52 0.67
C MET A 34 -5.27 1.48 1.31
N VAL A 35 -4.53 2.58 1.20
CA VAL A 35 -3.23 2.72 1.88
C VAL A 35 -3.30 3.89 2.85
N LEU A 36 -3.11 3.59 4.14
CA LEU A 36 -3.05 4.57 5.20
C LEU A 36 -1.63 5.15 5.29
N VAL A 37 -1.52 6.46 5.15
CA VAL A 37 -0.25 7.19 5.25
C VAL A 37 -0.37 8.33 6.26
N GLN A 38 0.72 8.59 6.98
CA GLN A 38 0.77 9.64 8.02
C GLN A 38 1.18 11.01 7.45
N SER A 39 1.74 11.05 6.25
CA SER A 39 2.18 12.31 5.65
C SER A 39 2.15 12.27 4.12
N PRO A 40 1.98 13.42 3.45
CA PRO A 40 1.97 13.53 2.00
C PRO A 40 3.18 12.93 1.28
N GLY A 41 4.36 13.09 1.87
CA GLY A 41 5.59 12.51 1.32
C GLY A 41 5.57 10.99 1.32
N MET A 42 5.03 10.37 2.37
CA MET A 42 4.86 8.91 2.44
C MET A 42 3.82 8.42 1.43
N GLY A 43 2.79 9.24 1.21
CA GLY A 43 1.79 9.05 0.19
C GLY A 43 2.36 8.95 -1.22
N ALA A 44 3.09 9.99 -1.66
CA ALA A 44 3.71 10.02 -2.99
C ALA A 44 4.59 8.78 -3.22
N VAL A 45 5.33 8.38 -2.18
CA VAL A 45 6.16 7.19 -2.22
C VAL A 45 5.31 5.92 -2.36
N ALA A 46 4.20 5.77 -1.65
CA ALA A 46 3.33 4.59 -1.73
C ALA A 46 2.47 4.53 -3.01
N ALA A 47 2.07 5.68 -3.57
CA ALA A 47 1.17 5.79 -4.72
C ALA A 47 1.83 5.37 -6.04
N ASP A 48 3.15 5.47 -6.15
CA ASP A 48 3.95 5.32 -7.38
C ASP A 48 3.98 3.89 -7.99
N GLY A 49 3.13 2.97 -7.52
CA GLY A 49 3.07 1.61 -8.08
C GLY A 49 1.84 0.77 -7.72
N ALA A 50 0.88 1.31 -6.96
CA ALA A 50 -0.21 0.51 -6.38
C ALA A 50 -1.62 0.87 -6.84
N GLY A 51 -1.84 1.96 -7.61
CA GLY A 51 -3.21 2.37 -8.00
C GLY A 51 -4.15 2.55 -6.80
N ALA A 52 -3.59 2.91 -5.64
CA ALA A 52 -4.26 2.89 -4.36
C ALA A 52 -4.77 4.29 -3.97
N ASN A 53 -5.90 4.30 -3.27
CA ASN A 53 -6.41 5.50 -2.62
C ASN A 53 -5.59 5.78 -1.37
N LEU A 54 -4.91 6.92 -1.37
CA LEU A 54 -4.20 7.44 -0.22
C LEU A 54 -5.15 8.09 0.77
N TRP A 55 -5.16 7.58 1.98
CA TRP A 55 -5.84 8.22 3.10
C TRP A 55 -4.80 8.76 4.07
N TYR A 56 -4.81 10.07 4.24
CA TYR A 56 -4.02 10.74 5.26
C TYR A 56 -4.72 10.62 6.60
N CYS A 57 -4.07 10.00 7.57
CA CYS A 57 -4.49 10.08 8.96
C CYS A 57 -3.98 11.44 9.49
N CYS A 58 -4.78 12.48 9.32
CA CYS A 58 -4.59 13.78 9.98
C CYS A 58 -5.19 13.69 11.39
#